data_AF-A0A1E3AJ14-F1
#
_entry.id   AF-A0A1E3AJ14-F1
#
_cell.length_a   1.000
_cell.length_b   1.000
_cell.length_c   1.000
_cell.angle_alpha   90.00
_cell.angle_beta   90.00
_cell.angle_gamma   90.00
#
_symmetry.space_group_name_H-M   'P 1'
#
loop_
_entity.id
_entity.type
_entity.pdbx_description
1 polymer ?
#
loop_
_entity_poly.entity_id
_entity_poly.type
_entity_poly.pdbx_seq_one_letter_code
_entity_poly.pdbx_strand_id
1 'polypeptide(L)'
;MKYNLNSDYNFEETEIIAPEKLVSDICSELTEITRGYVQGNIGEYDGEIFSFDKLSFAAAFANLTATTRIDVQDKLGTIGEDEFKYEFYLSSNYIENFKYRIMFLKYGIGGYPVTVVLEQGIADEIQQKEESGYIFTCDTAKEFETLCLGILNSKMMKKVIQDLISAANRKLQIIEDNN
;
A
#
# COMPACT_ATOMS: atom_id res chain seq x y z
N MET A 1 -13.90 -7.80 45.34
CA MET A 1 -13.28 -6.49 45.09
C MET A 1 -13.61 -6.08 43.66
N LYS A 2 -14.18 -4.89 43.43
CA LYS A 2 -14.32 -4.32 42.08
C LYS A 2 -13.09 -3.45 41.84
N TYR A 3 -12.29 -3.80 40.86
CA TYR A 3 -11.16 -2.99 40.43
C TYR A 3 -11.72 -1.70 39.80
N ASN A 4 -11.26 -0.55 40.26
CA ASN A 4 -11.77 0.76 39.84
C ASN A 4 -11.11 1.16 38.52
N LEU A 5 -11.44 0.44 37.45
CA LEU A 5 -10.92 0.68 36.10
C LEU A 5 -11.63 1.89 35.50
N ASN A 6 -10.88 2.72 34.78
CA ASN A 6 -11.44 3.86 34.07
C ASN A 6 -12.41 3.36 32.98
N SER A 7 -13.52 4.08 32.78
CA SER A 7 -14.60 3.68 31.87
C SER A 7 -15.00 4.78 30.88
N ASP A 8 -14.14 5.80 30.76
CA ASP A 8 -14.23 6.92 29.81
C ASP A 8 -13.78 6.52 28.39
N TYR A 9 -13.93 5.24 28.04
CA TYR A 9 -13.74 4.78 26.68
C TYR A 9 -14.83 5.36 25.80
N ASN A 10 -14.42 6.00 24.72
CA ASN A 10 -15.34 6.45 23.70
C ASN A 10 -15.67 5.27 22.78
N PHE A 11 -16.92 4.79 22.85
CA PHE A 11 -17.45 3.76 21.97
C PHE A 11 -18.23 4.35 20.79
N GLU A 12 -18.33 5.68 20.69
CA GLU A 12 -18.85 6.31 19.49
C GLU A 12 -17.90 5.98 18.34
N GLU A 13 -18.48 5.36 17.31
CA GLU A 13 -17.80 4.90 16.10
C GLU A 13 -17.12 6.10 15.44
N THR A 14 -15.84 6.30 15.78
CA THR A 14 -15.02 7.23 15.01
C THR A 14 -14.83 6.50 13.69
N GLU A 15 -15.36 7.02 12.59
CA GLU A 15 -15.22 6.45 11.24
C GLU A 15 -13.74 6.43 10.81
N ILE A 16 -12.93 5.63 11.47
CA ILE A 16 -11.53 5.39 11.13
C ILE A 16 -11.59 4.33 10.02
N ILE A 17 -11.63 4.80 8.78
CA ILE A 17 -11.62 3.93 7.61
C ILE A 17 -10.30 3.17 7.59
N ALA A 18 -10.37 1.84 7.69
CA ALA A 18 -9.20 0.98 7.64
C ALA A 18 -8.41 1.18 6.33
N PRO A 19 -7.06 1.15 6.34
CA PRO A 19 -6.26 1.36 5.14
C PRO A 19 -6.62 0.38 4.00
N GLU A 20 -6.88 -0.89 4.31
CA GLU A 20 -7.33 -1.88 3.32
C GLU A 20 -8.63 -1.46 2.62
N LYS A 21 -9.57 -0.90 3.38
CA LYS A 21 -10.89 -0.52 2.89
C LYS A 21 -10.79 0.70 1.99
N LEU A 22 -9.97 1.68 2.40
CA LEU A 22 -9.68 2.86 1.59
C LEU A 22 -9.09 2.47 0.23
N VAL A 23 -8.10 1.58 0.21
CA VAL A 23 -7.50 1.12 -1.06
C VAL A 23 -8.48 0.29 -1.87
N SER A 24 -9.32 -0.53 -1.23
CA SER A 24 -10.38 -1.27 -1.92
C SER A 24 -11.39 -0.36 -2.63
N ASP A 25 -11.74 0.78 -2.04
CA ASP A 25 -12.67 1.74 -2.64
C ASP A 25 -12.02 2.42 -3.86
N ILE A 26 -10.75 2.82 -3.73
CA ILE A 26 -9.95 3.35 -4.84
C ILE A 26 -9.81 2.31 -5.98
N CYS A 27 -9.59 1.04 -5.66
CA CYS A 27 -9.52 -0.04 -6.65
C CYS A 27 -10.83 -0.19 -7.44
N SER A 28 -11.97 -0.04 -6.75
CA SER A 28 -13.30 -0.11 -7.36
C SER A 28 -13.50 1.03 -8.34
N GLU A 29 -13.18 2.27 -7.94
CA GLU A 29 -13.25 3.45 -8.81
C GLU A 29 -12.33 3.30 -10.03
N LEU A 30 -11.08 2.87 -9.83
CA LEU A 30 -10.13 2.64 -10.92
C LEU A 30 -10.66 1.62 -11.95
N THR A 31 -11.30 0.56 -11.47
CA THR A 31 -11.88 -0.47 -12.34
C THR A 31 -13.05 0.09 -13.14
N GLU A 32 -13.87 0.94 -12.53
CA GLU A 32 -15.00 1.60 -13.19
C GLU A 32 -14.55 2.58 -14.28
N ILE A 33 -13.62 3.50 -13.96
CA ILE A 33 -13.14 4.50 -14.92
C ILE A 33 -12.39 3.87 -16.11
N THR A 34 -11.74 2.72 -15.89
CA THR A 34 -11.08 1.94 -16.95
C THR A 34 -12.03 0.96 -17.64
N ARG A 35 -13.33 0.97 -17.31
CA ARG A 35 -14.38 0.12 -17.90
C ARG A 35 -14.06 -1.37 -17.80
N GLY A 36 -13.41 -1.77 -16.70
CA GLY A 36 -13.00 -3.15 -16.45
C GLY A 36 -11.80 -3.65 -17.28
N TYR A 37 -11.15 -2.79 -18.08
CA TYR A 37 -9.92 -3.15 -18.78
C TYR A 37 -8.75 -3.34 -17.81
N VAL A 38 -8.74 -2.56 -16.73
CA VAL A 38 -7.77 -2.65 -15.65
C VAL A 38 -8.54 -2.91 -14.36
N GLN A 39 -7.99 -3.77 -13.52
CA GLN A 39 -8.52 -4.05 -12.19
C GLN A 39 -7.49 -3.66 -11.15
N GLY A 40 -7.89 -2.82 -10.20
CA GLY A 40 -7.15 -2.63 -8.96
C GLY A 40 -7.45 -3.78 -8.00
N ASN A 41 -6.43 -4.33 -7.35
CA ASN A 41 -6.61 -5.41 -6.39
C ASN A 41 -5.80 -5.11 -5.13
N ILE A 42 -6.44 -5.27 -3.98
CA ILE A 42 -5.77 -5.38 -2.70
C ILE A 42 -5.93 -6.80 -2.17
N GLY A 43 -4.83 -7.39 -1.72
CA GLY A 43 -4.82 -8.74 -1.18
C GLY A 43 -3.86 -8.87 0.00
N GLU A 44 -4.17 -9.77 0.93
CA GLU A 44 -3.27 -10.10 2.03
C GLU A 44 -1.92 -10.55 1.49
N TYR A 45 -0.84 -10.12 2.14
CA TYR A 45 0.51 -10.43 1.73
C TYR A 45 1.30 -11.05 2.88
N ASP A 46 1.61 -12.34 2.74
CA ASP A 46 2.34 -13.13 3.74
C ASP A 46 3.87 -13.10 3.54
N GLY A 47 4.36 -12.37 2.53
CA GLY A 47 5.79 -12.29 2.21
C GLY A 47 6.54 -11.19 2.97
N GLU A 48 7.85 -11.15 2.79
CA GLU A 48 8.65 -9.97 3.18
C GLU A 48 8.32 -8.81 2.22
N ILE A 49 7.93 -7.67 2.76
CA ILE A 49 7.63 -6.45 1.97
C ILE A 49 8.89 -5.62 1.68
N PHE A 50 10.06 -6.12 2.09
CA PHE A 50 11.36 -5.48 1.93
C PHE A 50 12.36 -6.44 1.27
N SER A 51 13.19 -5.94 0.36
CA SER A 51 14.35 -6.69 -0.16
C SER A 51 15.60 -6.30 0.63
N PHE A 52 16.30 -7.26 1.23
CA PHE A 52 17.56 -7.01 1.94
C PHE A 52 18.70 -7.92 1.47
N ASP A 53 19.84 -7.30 1.15
CA ASP A 53 21.09 -7.72 1.77
C ASP A 53 21.13 -7.08 3.16
N LYS A 54 21.16 -7.91 4.23
CA LYS A 54 21.06 -7.54 5.66
C LYS A 54 21.89 -6.32 6.13
N LEU A 55 22.91 -5.91 5.36
CA LEU A 55 23.79 -4.78 5.69
C LEU A 55 23.29 -3.41 5.20
N SER A 56 22.54 -3.33 4.10
CA SER A 56 22.19 -2.03 3.48
C SER A 56 21.08 -1.30 4.24
N PHE A 57 20.10 -2.01 4.81
CA PHE A 57 19.06 -1.39 5.63
C PHE A 57 19.59 -0.84 6.94
N ALA A 58 20.54 -1.54 7.56
CA ALA A 58 21.25 -1.01 8.72
C ALA A 58 21.99 0.28 8.39
N ALA A 59 22.54 0.43 7.17
CA ALA A 59 23.22 1.65 6.73
C ALA A 59 22.25 2.78 6.31
N ALA A 60 21.14 2.46 5.63
CA ALA A 60 20.10 3.42 5.25
C ALA A 60 19.33 3.93 6.49
N PHE A 61 19.09 3.06 7.48
CA PHE A 61 18.61 3.46 8.80
C PHE A 61 19.72 4.09 9.66
N ALA A 62 20.99 3.78 9.48
CA ALA A 62 22.07 4.44 10.24
C ALA A 62 22.19 5.94 9.91
N ASN A 63 21.90 6.35 8.67
CA ASN A 63 21.79 7.77 8.34
C ASN A 63 20.50 8.42 8.86
N LEU A 64 19.51 7.63 9.30
CA LEU A 64 18.27 8.11 9.94
C LEU A 64 18.15 7.72 11.43
N THR A 65 19.22 7.25 12.07
CA THR A 65 19.18 6.90 13.50
C THR A 65 20.41 7.42 14.22
N ALA A 66 20.19 8.51 14.95
CA ALA A 66 20.73 8.62 16.29
C ALA A 66 20.46 7.27 17.01
N THR A 67 21.54 6.55 17.33
CA THR A 67 21.64 5.45 18.31
C THR A 67 20.32 4.77 18.72
N THR A 68 20.03 3.60 18.17
CA THR A 68 18.94 2.73 18.63
C THR A 68 19.25 2.18 20.02
N ARG A 69 18.73 2.84 21.05
CA ARG A 69 18.69 2.35 22.41
C ARG A 69 17.44 1.46 22.50
N ILE A 70 17.61 0.15 22.62
CA ILE A 70 16.47 -0.76 22.81
C ILE A 70 15.98 -0.57 24.25
N ASP A 71 14.81 0.06 24.42
CA ASP A 71 14.17 0.24 25.71
C ASP A 71 13.31 -1.00 26.02
N VAL A 72 13.29 -1.44 27.27
CA VAL A 72 12.39 -2.53 27.70
C VAL A 72 10.91 -2.09 27.62
N GLN A 73 10.64 -0.78 27.58
CA GLN A 73 9.31 -0.26 27.23
C GLN A 73 8.88 -0.57 25.80
N ASP A 74 9.80 -0.79 24.86
CA ASP A 74 9.48 -1.24 23.50
C ASP A 74 8.96 -2.69 23.47
N LYS A 75 9.06 -3.41 24.59
CA LYS A 75 8.56 -4.78 24.80
C LYS A 75 7.35 -4.85 25.73
N LEU A 76 6.85 -3.70 26.20
CA LEU A 76 5.65 -3.59 27.04
C LEU A 76 4.48 -3.13 26.17
N GLY A 77 3.47 -3.99 25.99
CA GLY A 77 2.36 -3.73 25.07
C GLY A 77 1.72 -5.03 24.55
N THR A 78 1.07 -4.96 23.39
CA THR A 78 0.32 -6.07 22.77
C THR A 78 1.20 -7.30 22.52
N ILE A 79 0.79 -8.45 23.04
CA ILE A 79 1.41 -9.76 22.79
C ILE A 79 0.60 -10.46 21.70
N GLY A 80 1.21 -10.77 20.56
CA GLY A 80 0.53 -11.32 19.38
C GLY A 80 0.19 -10.21 18.38
N GLU A 81 1.23 -9.61 17.81
CA GLU A 81 1.13 -8.53 16.83
C GLU A 81 0.42 -9.05 15.57
N ASP A 82 -0.91 -8.91 15.52
CA ASP A 82 -1.67 -9.02 14.28
C ASP A 82 -1.31 -7.78 13.42
N GLU A 83 -0.11 -7.81 12.84
CA GLU A 83 0.31 -6.86 11.82
C GLU A 83 -0.41 -7.24 10.52
N PHE A 84 -1.30 -6.38 10.06
CA PHE A 84 -1.97 -6.56 8.80
C PHE A 84 -1.04 -6.12 7.66
N LYS A 85 -0.81 -7.01 6.71
CA LYS A 85 0.03 -6.76 5.54
C LYS A 85 -0.76 -7.01 4.27
N TYR A 86 -0.70 -6.05 3.35
CA TYR A 86 -1.39 -6.12 2.08
C TYR A 86 -0.46 -5.74 0.92
N GLU A 87 -0.77 -6.26 -0.26
CA GLU A 87 -0.23 -5.79 -1.52
C GLU A 87 -1.32 -5.08 -2.34
N PHE A 88 -0.96 -3.96 -2.98
CA PHE A 88 -1.78 -3.30 -3.97
C PHE A 88 -1.17 -3.50 -5.35
N TYR A 89 -1.92 -4.08 -6.28
CA TYR A 89 -1.47 -4.35 -7.65
C TYR A 89 -2.57 -4.16 -8.70
N LEU A 90 -2.16 -3.92 -9.94
CA LEU A 90 -3.04 -3.89 -11.10
C LEU A 90 -2.97 -5.19 -11.89
N SER A 91 -4.11 -5.61 -12.41
CA SER A 91 -4.24 -6.73 -13.35
C SER A 91 -5.22 -6.39 -14.47
N SER A 92 -5.36 -7.28 -15.44
CA SER A 92 -6.38 -7.20 -16.50
C SER A 92 -6.96 -8.58 -16.76
N ASN A 93 -8.28 -8.70 -16.85
CA ASN A 93 -8.96 -9.96 -17.18
C ASN A 93 -8.60 -10.50 -18.57
N TYR A 94 -8.07 -9.65 -19.45
CA TYR A 94 -7.71 -9.98 -20.82
C TYR A 94 -6.25 -10.42 -20.98
N ILE A 95 -5.43 -10.24 -19.94
CA ILE A 95 -4.00 -10.54 -19.95
C ILE A 95 -3.71 -11.51 -18.82
N GLU A 96 -3.74 -12.80 -19.16
CA GLU A 96 -3.42 -13.85 -18.21
C GLU A 96 -2.00 -13.67 -17.63
N ASN A 97 -1.88 -13.91 -16.32
CA ASN A 97 -0.62 -13.94 -15.56
C ASN A 97 0.16 -12.62 -15.48
N PHE A 98 -0.40 -11.48 -15.91
CA PHE A 98 0.22 -10.18 -15.69
C PHE A 98 -0.30 -9.51 -14.41
N LYS A 99 0.62 -9.15 -13.52
CA LYS A 99 0.37 -8.30 -12.36
C LYS A 99 1.42 -7.20 -12.30
N TYR A 100 0.98 -5.96 -12.11
CA TYR A 100 1.87 -4.84 -11.81
C TYR A 100 1.68 -4.43 -10.36
N ARG A 101 2.64 -4.77 -9.49
CA ARG A 101 2.58 -4.45 -8.07
C ARG A 101 3.01 -3.00 -7.84
N ILE A 102 2.15 -2.22 -7.19
CA ILE A 102 2.33 -0.80 -6.96
C ILE A 102 3.01 -0.57 -5.61
N MET A 103 2.43 -1.13 -4.54
CA MET A 103 2.90 -0.90 -3.18
C MET A 103 2.55 -2.05 -2.23
N PHE A 104 3.24 -2.10 -1.11
CA PHE A 104 2.85 -2.87 0.07
C PHE A 104 2.36 -1.95 1.18
N LEU A 105 1.45 -2.48 1.99
CA LEU A 105 0.83 -1.80 3.12
C LEU A 105 1.08 -2.62 4.37
N LYS A 106 1.41 -1.96 5.47
CA LYS A 106 1.55 -2.57 6.79
C LYS A 106 0.96 -1.66 7.86
N TYR A 107 0.09 -2.19 8.71
CA TYR A 107 -0.45 -1.48 9.87
C TYR A 107 -0.84 -2.45 11.00
N GLY A 108 -0.88 -1.95 12.24
CA GLY A 108 -1.34 -2.72 13.40
C GLY A 108 -2.83 -2.55 13.67
N ILE A 109 -3.33 -3.15 14.75
CA ILE A 109 -4.75 -3.15 15.16
C ILE A 109 -5.43 -1.76 15.25
N GLY A 110 -4.65 -0.69 15.38
CA GLY A 110 -5.16 0.69 15.39
C GLY A 110 -5.49 1.26 14.01
N GLY A 111 -5.19 0.54 12.92
CA GLY A 111 -5.36 0.99 11.53
C GLY A 111 -4.29 1.99 11.08
N TYR A 112 -3.96 2.97 11.92
CA TYR A 112 -2.94 3.98 11.67
C TYR A 112 -1.94 4.07 12.84
N PRO A 113 -0.68 4.46 12.60
CA PRO A 113 -0.11 4.83 11.30
C PRO A 113 0.06 3.63 10.35
N VAL A 114 -0.10 3.89 9.04
CA VAL A 114 0.15 2.89 7.99
C VAL A 114 1.52 3.13 7.37
N THR A 115 2.30 2.05 7.22
CA THR A 115 3.56 2.03 6.48
C THR A 115 3.30 1.59 5.06
N VAL A 116 3.80 2.36 4.10
CA VAL A 116 3.66 2.12 2.66
C VAL A 116 5.05 1.92 2.05
N VAL A 117 5.25 0.80 1.36
CA VAL A 117 6.47 0.53 0.58
C VAL A 117 6.10 0.60 -0.89
N LEU A 118 6.57 1.63 -1.58
CA LEU A 118 6.17 1.98 -2.94
C LEU A 118 7.20 1.50 -3.96
N GLU A 119 6.77 1.25 -5.19
CA GLU A 119 7.68 1.08 -6.33
C GLU A 119 8.55 2.34 -6.52
N GLN A 120 9.87 2.15 -6.70
CA GLN A 120 10.87 3.23 -6.67
C GLN A 120 10.60 4.32 -7.70
N GLY A 121 10.27 3.96 -8.94
CA GLY A 121 10.03 4.92 -10.01
C GLY A 121 8.83 5.82 -9.72
N ILE A 122 7.78 5.27 -9.11
CA ILE A 122 6.64 6.07 -8.64
C ILE A 122 7.06 6.96 -7.45
N ALA A 123 7.83 6.43 -6.50
CA ALA A 123 8.31 7.20 -5.34
C ALA A 123 9.13 8.42 -5.77
N ASP A 124 10.06 8.23 -6.72
CA ASP A 124 10.88 9.29 -7.30
C ASP A 124 10.02 10.38 -7.97
N GLU A 125 8.94 9.98 -8.68
CA GLU A 125 8.01 10.92 -9.30
C GLU A 125 7.23 11.75 -8.27
N ILE A 126 6.74 11.12 -7.20
CA ILE A 126 5.95 11.80 -6.16
C ILE A 126 6.82 12.76 -5.36
N GLN A 127 8.04 12.34 -5.00
CA GLN A 127 8.99 13.15 -4.23
C GLN A 127 9.75 14.16 -5.10
N GLN A 128 9.60 14.09 -6.43
CA GLN A 128 10.29 14.94 -7.41
C GLN A 128 11.82 14.93 -7.23
N LYS A 129 12.37 13.77 -6.86
CA LYS A 129 13.78 13.58 -6.53
C LYS A 129 14.20 12.16 -6.90
N GLU A 130 15.31 12.00 -7.59
CA GLU A 130 15.91 10.68 -7.88
C GLU A 130 16.49 10.03 -6.61
N GLU A 131 16.40 8.69 -6.53
CA GLU A 131 16.80 7.89 -5.35
C GLU A 131 16.07 8.33 -4.08
N SER A 132 14.79 8.65 -4.26
CA SER A 132 13.90 9.04 -3.20
C SER A 132 13.66 7.86 -2.25
N GLY A 133 13.39 8.16 -0.98
CA GLY A 133 12.98 7.10 -0.04
C GLY A 133 11.64 6.54 -0.50
N TYR A 134 11.57 5.23 -0.74
CA TYR A 134 10.36 4.53 -1.22
C TYR A 134 9.45 4.03 -0.09
N ILE A 135 9.83 4.31 1.17
CA ILE A 135 9.05 3.97 2.36
C ILE A 135 8.41 5.26 2.89
N PHE A 136 7.10 5.21 3.08
CA PHE A 136 6.28 6.30 3.60
C PHE A 136 5.53 5.84 4.85
N THR A 137 5.29 6.78 5.76
CA THR A 137 4.41 6.56 6.92
C THR A 137 3.32 7.60 6.88
N CYS A 138 2.06 7.17 6.98
CA CYS A 138 0.90 8.06 7.02
C CYS A 138 0.18 7.87 8.36
N ASP A 139 0.02 8.95 9.11
CA ASP A 139 -0.53 8.91 10.46
C ASP A 139 -2.07 8.97 10.44
N THR A 140 -2.65 9.40 9.33
CA THR A 140 -4.11 9.55 9.18
C THR A 140 -4.64 9.00 7.87
N ALA A 141 -5.93 8.66 7.85
CA ALA A 141 -6.63 8.22 6.64
C ALA A 141 -6.52 9.22 5.49
N LYS A 142 -6.62 10.52 5.79
CA LYS A 142 -6.54 11.59 4.79
C LYS A 142 -5.15 11.72 4.15
N GLU A 143 -4.09 11.59 4.95
CA GLU A 143 -2.72 11.56 4.45
C GLU A 143 -2.50 10.37 3.53
N PHE A 144 -2.99 9.20 3.97
CA PHE A 144 -2.89 7.97 3.19
C PHE A 144 -3.70 8.03 1.88
N GLU A 145 -4.91 8.60 1.91
CA GLU A 145 -5.72 8.87 0.72
C GLU A 145 -4.98 9.77 -0.26
N THR A 146 -4.41 10.87 0.23
CA THR A 146 -3.67 11.83 -0.58
C THR A 146 -2.47 11.16 -1.26
N LEU A 147 -1.75 10.29 -0.53
CA LEU A 147 -0.65 9.50 -1.09
C LEU A 147 -1.15 8.55 -2.19
N CYS A 148 -2.22 7.79 -1.95
CA CYS A 148 -2.81 6.86 -2.92
C CYS A 148 -3.25 7.58 -4.21
N LEU A 149 -3.93 8.72 -4.08
CA LEU A 149 -4.34 9.53 -5.22
C LEU A 149 -3.12 10.13 -5.95
N GLY A 150 -2.08 10.54 -5.23
CA GLY A 150 -0.82 10.99 -5.82
C GLY A 150 -0.14 9.90 -6.66
N ILE A 151 -0.07 8.68 -6.11
CA ILE A 151 0.44 7.49 -6.80
C ILE A 151 -0.33 7.23 -8.10
N LEU A 152 -1.66 7.17 -8.04
CA LEU A 152 -2.48 6.84 -9.20
C LEU A 152 -2.48 7.94 -10.27
N ASN A 153 -2.26 9.19 -9.86
CA ASN A 153 -2.18 10.32 -10.78
C ASN A 153 -0.77 10.60 -11.33
N SER A 154 0.25 9.85 -10.88
CA SER A 154 1.63 9.92 -11.37
C SER A 154 1.73 9.62 -12.87
N LYS A 155 2.80 10.08 -13.51
CA LYS A 155 3.00 9.87 -14.94
C LYS A 155 3.27 8.40 -15.21
N MET A 156 4.08 7.76 -14.37
CA MET A 156 4.35 6.33 -14.44
C MET A 156 3.07 5.51 -14.35
N MET A 157 2.20 5.80 -13.38
CA MET A 157 0.96 5.02 -13.22
C MET A 157 0.00 5.20 -14.38
N LYS A 158 -0.18 6.43 -14.88
CA LYS A 158 -0.98 6.70 -16.07
C LYS A 158 -0.48 5.91 -17.29
N LYS A 159 0.85 5.81 -17.45
CA LYS A 159 1.47 4.99 -18.50
C LYS A 159 1.17 3.51 -18.31
N VAL A 160 1.35 2.96 -17.11
CA VAL A 160 1.05 1.55 -16.81
C VAL A 160 -0.42 1.21 -17.11
N ILE A 161 -1.36 2.06 -16.68
CA ILE A 161 -2.80 1.89 -16.97
C ILE A 161 -3.04 1.91 -18.48
N GLN A 162 -2.45 2.86 -19.21
CA GLN A 162 -2.62 2.95 -20.66
C GLN A 162 -2.02 1.74 -21.39
N ASP A 163 -0.85 1.26 -20.95
CA ASP A 163 -0.20 0.08 -21.51
C ASP A 163 -1.05 -1.18 -21.30
N LEU A 164 -1.66 -1.33 -20.12
CA LEU A 164 -2.61 -2.40 -19.81
C LEU A 164 -3.85 -2.35 -20.70
N ILE A 165 -4.48 -1.18 -20.86
CA ILE A 165 -5.64 -0.99 -21.75
C ILE A 165 -5.26 -1.37 -23.19
N SER A 166 -4.08 -0.95 -23.65
CA SER A 166 -3.62 -1.20 -25.01
C SER A 166 -3.32 -2.69 -25.24
N ALA A 167 -2.73 -3.37 -24.25
CA ALA A 167 -2.50 -4.80 -24.29
C ALA A 167 -3.80 -5.61 -24.25
N ALA A 168 -4.78 -5.22 -23.43
CA ALA A 168 -6.10 -5.84 -23.39
C ALA A 168 -6.84 -5.71 -24.74
N ASN A 169 -6.83 -4.53 -25.35
CA ASN A 169 -7.42 -4.32 -26.69
C ASN A 169 -6.80 -5.23 -27.76
N ARG A 170 -5.47 -5.36 -27.78
CA ARG A 170 -4.79 -6.28 -28.72
C ARG A 170 -5.20 -7.73 -28.52
N LYS A 171 -5.41 -8.15 -27.27
CA LYS A 171 -5.88 -9.51 -26.96
C LYS A 171 -7.32 -9.74 -27.42
N LEU A 172 -8.20 -8.77 -27.22
CA LEU A 172 -9.59 -8.82 -27.67
C LEU A 172 -9.70 -8.97 -29.19
N GLN A 173 -8.93 -8.17 -29.96
CA GLN A 173 -8.90 -8.28 -31.43
C GLN A 173 -8.51 -9.69 -31.89
N ILE A 174 -7.50 -10.30 -31.27
CA ILE A 174 -7.08 -11.67 -31.60
C ILE A 174 -8.22 -12.67 -31.30
N ILE A 175 -9.00 -12.48 -30.24
CA ILE A 175 -10.12 -13.38 -29.91
C ILE A 175 -11.26 -13.21 -30.91
N GLU A 176 -11.56 -11.98 -31.32
CA GLU A 176 -12.59 -11.66 -32.33
C GLU A 176 -12.22 -12.21 -33.72
N ASP A 177 -10.95 -12.12 -34.12
CA ASP A 177 -10.48 -12.63 -35.42
C ASP A 177 -10.47 -14.17 -35.51
N ASN A 178 -10.52 -14.87 -34.36
CA ASN A 178 -10.46 -16.34 -34.28
C ASN A 178 -11.84 -17.01 -34.07
N ASN A 179 -12.92 -16.23 -33.97
CA ASN A 179 -14.31 -16.70 -33.86
C ASN A 179 -15.11 -16.43 -35.14
#